data_AF-A0A814Z649-F1
#
_entry.id   AF-A0A814Z649-F1
#
_cell.length_a   1.000
_cell.length_b   1.000
_cell.length_c   1.000
_cell.angle_alpha   90.00
_cell.angle_beta   90.00
_cell.angle_gamma   90.00
#
_symmetry.space_group_name_H-M   'P 1'
#
loop_
_entity.id
_entity.type
_entity.pdbx_description
1 polymer ?
#
loop_
_entity_poly.entity_id
_entity_poly.type
_entity_poly.pdbx_seq_one_letter_code
_entity_poly.pdbx_strand_id
1 'polypeptide(L)'
;MGAAHTLQFKLGAAGSTHEDNNFETLSLVWLDDSIMDTKENLIIQQKLRTVTHHLITFQDVQVMPRIHQHRQVNSIYVYVKDQVQNEEWTKKFSKIKGVHRTLEAILAKIQSDQVNIRFKVDEPLAVSIFTPNSALDKSTTELNSKFIHSEVSIDVLLRMKSNPTDKNDLIDLCKEKYKDNEKELAIVKEFEQNYSPNQALWWYTRDSFLYRLLNKALRVQNTDMIFLFRFFIRDIEQQLEQHKCLTPIRVYRGQLMSNEELKVLKDSIGRFISMNSFLSTSIEREQALRFLNATNISDDSQRVLITIDADPRLDGVKPFANITNYRSSMAHANETMR
;
A
#
# COMPACT_ATOMS: atom_id res chain seq x y z
N MET A 1 -41.21 -18.18 -12.15
CA MET A 1 -40.29 -18.46 -11.03
C MET A 1 -38.88 -18.51 -11.60
N GLY A 2 -38.18 -17.38 -11.59
CA GLY A 2 -36.84 -17.24 -12.15
C GLY A 2 -35.80 -17.60 -11.10
N ALA A 3 -34.91 -18.54 -11.43
CA ALA A 3 -33.80 -18.93 -10.58
C ALA A 3 -32.76 -17.79 -10.52
N ALA A 4 -32.54 -17.27 -9.32
CA ALA A 4 -31.45 -16.34 -9.04
C ALA A 4 -30.12 -17.09 -9.08
N HIS A 5 -29.33 -16.89 -10.14
CA HIS A 5 -27.96 -17.37 -10.20
C HIS A 5 -27.06 -16.47 -9.34
N THR A 6 -26.78 -16.91 -8.13
CA THR A 6 -25.75 -16.33 -7.25
C THR A 6 -24.36 -16.67 -7.81
N LEU A 7 -23.75 -15.73 -8.53
CA LEU A 7 -22.34 -15.80 -8.91
C LEU A 7 -21.46 -15.54 -7.68
N GLN A 8 -20.91 -16.61 -7.10
CA GLN A 8 -19.81 -16.52 -6.13
C GLN A 8 -18.53 -16.12 -6.85
N PHE A 9 -17.94 -15.00 -6.43
CA PHE A 9 -16.62 -14.57 -6.86
C PHE A 9 -15.56 -15.44 -6.16
N LYS A 10 -14.97 -16.38 -6.90
CA LYS A 10 -13.64 -16.92 -6.58
C LYS A 10 -12.63 -16.21 -7.46
N LEU A 11 -11.89 -15.29 -6.88
CA LEU A 11 -10.62 -14.85 -7.44
C LEU A 11 -9.65 -16.03 -7.31
N GLY A 12 -9.19 -16.54 -8.46
CA GLY A 12 -8.32 -17.70 -8.54
C GLY A 12 -8.77 -18.65 -9.64
N ALA A 13 -8.09 -18.62 -10.78
CA ALA A 13 -8.12 -19.74 -11.70
C ALA A 13 -7.59 -20.98 -10.95
N ALA A 14 -8.42 -22.03 -10.94
CA ALA A 14 -8.16 -23.39 -10.49
C ALA A 14 -7.79 -23.58 -8.99
N GLY A 15 -8.83 -23.78 -8.18
CA GLY A 15 -8.83 -24.81 -7.13
C GLY A 15 -8.00 -24.56 -5.87
N SER A 16 -8.42 -23.62 -5.01
CA SER A 16 -8.28 -23.78 -3.56
C SER A 16 -9.31 -22.92 -2.82
N THR A 17 -9.86 -23.46 -1.72
CA THR A 17 -10.84 -22.82 -0.83
C THR A 17 -10.12 -22.08 0.29
N HIS A 18 -9.27 -21.11 -0.05
CA HIS A 18 -8.72 -20.17 0.92
C HIS A 18 -9.34 -18.80 0.68
N GLU A 19 -9.85 -18.19 1.75
CA GLU A 19 -10.16 -16.77 1.79
C GLU A 19 -8.98 -16.01 1.20
N ASP A 20 -9.24 -15.24 0.15
CA ASP A 20 -8.23 -14.60 -0.68
C ASP A 20 -7.58 -13.45 0.11
N ASN A 21 -6.62 -13.81 0.96
CA ASN A 21 -5.78 -12.93 1.77
C ASN A 21 -4.77 -12.19 0.88
N ASN A 22 -5.24 -11.54 -0.19
CA ASN A 22 -4.34 -10.82 -1.06
C ASN A 22 -3.85 -9.53 -0.38
N PHE A 23 -2.63 -9.59 0.14
CA PHE A 23 -1.93 -8.49 0.83
C PHE A 23 -1.35 -7.39 -0.09
N GLU A 24 -1.73 -7.29 -1.36
CA GLU A 24 -1.42 -6.10 -2.18
C GLU A 24 -2.69 -5.38 -2.63
N THR A 25 -2.56 -4.12 -3.03
CA THR A 25 -3.66 -3.38 -3.66
C THR A 25 -3.74 -3.82 -5.11
N LEU A 26 -4.92 -4.28 -5.55
CA LEU A 26 -5.08 -4.84 -6.89
C LEU A 26 -5.08 -3.73 -7.94
N SER A 27 -4.17 -3.85 -8.90
CA SER A 27 -4.25 -3.17 -10.18
C SER A 27 -4.88 -4.14 -11.18
N LEU A 28 -5.99 -3.74 -11.76
CA LEU A 28 -6.74 -4.58 -12.68
C LEU A 28 -6.50 -4.09 -14.10
N VAL A 29 -6.37 -5.02 -15.04
CA VAL A 29 -6.37 -4.70 -16.46
C VAL A 29 -7.53 -5.42 -17.12
N TRP A 30 -8.53 -4.67 -17.55
CA TRP A 30 -9.60 -5.23 -18.36
C TRP A 30 -9.13 -5.35 -19.81
N LEU A 31 -9.33 -6.52 -20.41
CA LEU A 31 -9.03 -6.80 -21.81
C LEU A 31 -10.35 -7.15 -22.49
N ASP A 32 -10.65 -6.50 -23.61
CA ASP A 32 -11.83 -6.83 -24.42
C ASP A 32 -11.85 -8.32 -24.80
N ASP A 33 -13.03 -8.95 -24.81
CA ASP A 33 -13.24 -10.35 -25.18
C ASP A 33 -12.61 -10.70 -26.54
N SER A 34 -12.64 -9.76 -27.50
CA SER A 34 -12.02 -9.90 -28.82
C SER A 34 -10.49 -10.10 -28.75
N ILE A 35 -9.85 -9.69 -27.66
CA ILE A 35 -8.40 -9.74 -27.45
C ILE A 35 -8.03 -11.00 -26.67
N MET A 36 -8.94 -11.55 -25.87
CA MET A 36 -8.67 -12.65 -24.93
C MET A 36 -8.36 -14.01 -25.59
N ASP A 37 -8.87 -14.26 -26.79
CA ASP A 37 -8.76 -15.58 -27.44
C ASP A 37 -7.57 -15.71 -28.42
N THR A 38 -6.57 -14.81 -28.29
CA THR A 38 -5.48 -14.67 -29.27
C THR A 38 -4.10 -14.91 -28.66
N LYS A 39 -3.14 -15.38 -29.46
CA LYS A 39 -1.70 -15.41 -29.09
C LYS A 39 -1.19 -14.03 -28.66
N GLU A 40 -1.81 -12.97 -29.19
CA GLU A 40 -1.54 -11.58 -28.83
C GLU A 40 -1.84 -11.30 -27.35
N ASN A 41 -2.87 -11.95 -26.78
CA ASN A 41 -3.22 -11.82 -25.37
C ASN A 41 -2.07 -12.22 -24.44
N LEU A 42 -1.46 -13.37 -24.73
CA LEU A 42 -0.35 -13.88 -23.92
C LEU A 42 0.83 -12.90 -23.92
N ILE A 43 1.13 -12.31 -25.08
CA ILE A 43 2.19 -11.30 -25.23
C ILE A 43 1.84 -10.03 -24.47
N ILE A 44 0.58 -9.58 -24.55
CA ILE A 44 0.08 -8.42 -23.82
C ILE A 44 0.19 -8.64 -22.30
N GLN A 45 -0.29 -9.78 -21.81
CA GLN A 45 -0.20 -10.12 -20.39
C GLN A 45 1.25 -10.22 -19.92
N GLN A 46 2.14 -10.85 -20.69
CA GLN A 46 3.57 -10.90 -20.38
C GLN A 46 4.17 -9.50 -20.26
N LYS A 47 3.89 -8.61 -21.22
CA LYS A 47 4.35 -7.22 -21.19
C LYS A 47 3.75 -6.44 -20.02
N LEU A 48 2.46 -6.60 -19.73
CA LEU A 48 1.81 -5.95 -18.59
C LEU A 48 2.40 -6.42 -17.26
N ARG A 49 2.69 -7.71 -17.09
CA ARG A 49 3.38 -8.25 -15.89
C ARG A 49 4.77 -7.64 -15.69
N THR A 50 5.40 -7.09 -16.72
CA THR A 50 6.65 -6.35 -16.55
C THR A 50 6.45 -4.98 -15.87
N VAL A 51 5.25 -4.43 -15.91
CA VAL A 51 4.95 -3.09 -15.37
C VAL A 51 3.86 -3.10 -14.31
N THR A 52 3.37 -4.25 -13.84
CA THR A 52 2.45 -4.30 -12.69
C THR A 52 2.79 -5.48 -11.79
N HIS A 53 2.77 -5.26 -10.48
CA HIS A 53 3.05 -6.28 -9.47
C HIS A 53 1.93 -7.31 -9.36
N HIS A 54 0.69 -6.87 -9.59
CA HIS A 54 -0.52 -7.70 -9.60
C HIS A 54 -1.29 -7.39 -10.88
N LEU A 55 -1.48 -8.41 -11.71
CA LEU A 55 -2.29 -8.35 -12.93
C LEU A 55 -3.45 -9.32 -12.78
N ILE A 56 -4.67 -8.79 -12.84
CA ILE A 56 -5.88 -9.60 -13.00
C ILE A 56 -6.60 -9.11 -14.24
N THR A 57 -6.95 -10.05 -15.10
CA THR A 57 -7.69 -9.83 -16.35
C THR A 57 -9.11 -10.35 -16.21
N PHE A 58 -10.06 -9.66 -16.81
CA PHE A 58 -11.47 -10.08 -16.85
C PHE A 58 -11.97 -10.06 -18.28
N GLN A 59 -12.91 -10.97 -18.57
CA GLN A 59 -13.59 -11.12 -19.85
C GLN A 59 -14.89 -10.30 -19.86
N ASP A 60 -15.71 -10.48 -18.82
CA ASP A 60 -17.05 -9.89 -18.80
C ASP A 60 -17.09 -8.43 -18.30
N VAL A 61 -17.58 -7.55 -19.18
CA VAL A 61 -17.90 -6.13 -18.95
C VAL A 61 -18.86 -5.93 -17.77
N GLN A 62 -19.82 -6.83 -17.57
CA GLN A 62 -20.86 -6.71 -16.53
C GLN A 62 -20.30 -6.80 -15.11
N VAL A 63 -19.03 -7.21 -14.97
CA VAL A 63 -18.35 -7.34 -13.69
C VAL A 63 -17.81 -5.97 -13.20
N MET A 64 -17.68 -4.98 -14.09
CA MET A 64 -17.07 -3.68 -13.80
C MET A 64 -17.69 -2.94 -12.59
N PRO A 65 -19.04 -2.84 -12.44
CA PRO A 65 -19.63 -2.18 -11.28
C PRO A 65 -19.29 -2.87 -9.96
N ARG A 66 -19.20 -4.20 -9.95
CA ARG A 66 -18.86 -4.98 -8.74
C ARG A 66 -17.40 -4.86 -8.38
N ILE A 67 -16.52 -4.90 -9.38
CA ILE A 67 -15.08 -4.69 -9.23
C ILE A 67 -14.78 -3.30 -8.68
N HIS A 68 -15.43 -2.26 -9.23
CA HIS A 68 -15.25 -0.88 -8.78
C HIS A 68 -15.59 -0.72 -7.29
N GLN A 69 -16.59 -1.42 -6.79
CA GLN A 69 -16.97 -1.38 -5.37
C GLN A 69 -15.97 -2.09 -4.44
N HIS A 70 -15.06 -2.93 -4.97
CA HIS A 70 -14.16 -3.71 -4.14
C HIS A 70 -13.06 -2.84 -3.52
N ARG A 71 -12.97 -2.80 -2.18
CA ARG A 71 -12.05 -1.92 -1.45
C ARG A 71 -10.57 -2.18 -1.75
N GLN A 72 -10.20 -3.43 -2.04
CA GLN A 72 -8.81 -3.79 -2.37
C GLN A 72 -8.36 -3.33 -3.78
N VAL A 73 -9.29 -2.90 -4.63
CA VAL A 73 -9.00 -2.39 -5.98
C VAL A 73 -8.82 -0.88 -5.91
N ASN A 74 -7.67 -0.40 -6.36
CA ASN A 74 -7.36 1.04 -6.39
C ASN A 74 -7.32 1.61 -7.80
N SER A 75 -6.84 0.81 -8.76
CA SER A 75 -6.69 1.24 -10.14
C SER A 75 -7.17 0.16 -11.09
N ILE A 76 -7.98 0.57 -12.07
CA ILE A 76 -8.45 -0.25 -13.18
C ILE A 76 -7.97 0.42 -14.46
N TYR A 77 -7.21 -0.31 -15.26
CA TYR A 77 -6.78 0.10 -16.59
C TYR A 77 -7.53 -0.73 -17.61
N VAL A 78 -8.04 -0.09 -18.64
CA VAL A 78 -8.92 -0.75 -19.61
C VAL A 78 -8.20 -0.72 -20.96
N TYR A 79 -7.97 -1.90 -21.56
CA TYR A 79 -7.40 -2.05 -22.89
C TYR A 79 -8.44 -2.64 -23.84
N VAL A 80 -8.78 -1.88 -24.88
CA VAL A 80 -9.92 -2.14 -25.78
C VAL A 80 -9.51 -1.82 -27.21
N LYS A 81 -9.71 -2.75 -28.15
CA LYS A 81 -9.42 -2.47 -29.57
C LYS A 81 -10.55 -1.69 -30.23
N ASP A 82 -11.82 -2.11 -30.04
CA ASP A 82 -12.92 -1.67 -30.92
C ASP A 82 -14.19 -1.13 -30.22
N GLN A 83 -14.37 -1.25 -28.91
CA GLN A 83 -15.61 -0.79 -28.25
C GLN A 83 -15.57 0.68 -27.78
N VAL A 84 -16.38 1.51 -28.44
CA VAL A 84 -16.63 2.93 -28.10
C VAL A 84 -17.42 3.09 -26.78
N GLN A 85 -18.26 2.11 -26.40
CA GLN A 85 -19.11 2.19 -25.20
C GLN A 85 -18.33 2.32 -23.87
N ASN A 86 -17.05 1.96 -23.86
CA ASN A 86 -16.23 1.93 -22.66
C ASN A 86 -15.56 3.30 -22.37
N GLU A 87 -15.60 4.26 -23.29
CA GLU A 87 -14.99 5.58 -23.09
C GLU A 87 -15.69 6.39 -21.98
N GLU A 88 -17.00 6.21 -21.82
CA GLU A 88 -17.78 6.86 -20.77
C GLU A 88 -17.52 6.29 -19.37
N TRP A 89 -16.87 5.13 -19.26
CA TRP A 89 -16.58 4.51 -17.97
C TRP A 89 -15.60 5.33 -17.12
N THR A 90 -14.68 6.03 -17.77
CA THR A 90 -13.77 6.98 -17.10
C THR A 90 -14.55 8.07 -16.36
N LYS A 91 -15.74 8.43 -16.84
CA LYS A 91 -16.63 9.41 -16.19
C LYS A 91 -17.50 8.77 -15.10
N LYS A 92 -17.86 7.48 -15.27
CA LYS A 92 -18.80 6.78 -14.38
C LYS A 92 -18.13 6.10 -13.18
N PHE A 93 -16.89 5.62 -13.33
CA PHE A 93 -16.20 4.83 -12.31
C PHE A 93 -14.86 5.47 -11.94
N SER A 94 -14.80 6.03 -10.73
CA SER A 94 -13.63 6.77 -10.22
C SER A 94 -12.32 5.97 -10.17
N LYS A 95 -12.39 4.63 -10.14
CA LYS A 95 -11.18 3.77 -10.11
C LYS A 95 -10.62 3.45 -11.50
N ILE A 96 -11.32 3.81 -12.58
CA ILE A 96 -10.83 3.61 -13.94
C ILE A 96 -9.86 4.73 -14.28
N LYS A 97 -8.58 4.39 -14.41
CA LYS A 97 -7.48 5.35 -14.63
C LYS A 97 -7.26 5.69 -16.11
N GLY A 98 -7.85 4.91 -17.01
CA GLY A 98 -7.82 5.16 -18.44
C GLY A 98 -8.36 4.00 -19.27
N VAL A 99 -8.83 4.35 -20.47
CA VAL A 99 -9.26 3.42 -21.52
C VAL A 99 -8.31 3.62 -22.70
N HIS A 100 -7.61 2.57 -23.10
CA HIS A 100 -6.50 2.64 -24.03
C HIS A 100 -6.69 1.67 -25.20
N ARG A 101 -6.35 2.11 -26.40
CA ARG A 101 -6.48 1.31 -27.63
C ARG A 101 -5.19 0.65 -28.09
N THR A 102 -4.05 1.09 -27.56
CA THR A 102 -2.73 0.55 -27.90
C THR A 102 -2.03 0.05 -26.64
N LEU A 103 -1.25 -1.01 -26.81
CA LEU A 103 -0.48 -1.61 -25.72
C LEU A 103 0.52 -0.60 -25.15
N GLU A 104 1.14 0.20 -26.01
CA GLU A 104 2.10 1.23 -25.64
C GLU A 104 1.46 2.30 -24.76
N ALA A 105 0.21 2.70 -25.06
CA ALA A 105 -0.49 3.72 -24.28
C ALA A 105 -0.87 3.21 -22.88
N ILE A 106 -1.36 1.97 -22.76
CA ILE A 106 -1.66 1.41 -21.44
C ILE A 106 -0.39 1.17 -20.63
N LEU A 107 0.69 0.69 -21.25
CA LEU A 107 1.99 0.51 -20.58
C LEU A 107 2.53 1.84 -20.07
N ALA A 108 2.54 2.88 -20.92
CA ALA A 108 2.99 4.21 -20.54
C ALA A 108 2.14 4.80 -19.41
N LYS A 109 0.81 4.58 -19.44
CA LYS A 109 -0.10 5.05 -18.39
C LYS A 109 0.16 4.34 -17.06
N ILE A 110 0.25 3.02 -17.06
CA ILE A 110 0.56 2.23 -15.85
C ILE A 110 1.91 2.67 -15.28
N GLN A 111 2.95 2.80 -16.11
CA GLN A 111 4.27 3.24 -15.68
C GLN A 111 4.25 4.66 -15.10
N SER A 112 3.54 5.59 -15.74
CA SER A 112 3.37 6.95 -15.24
C SER A 112 2.64 6.98 -13.88
N ASP A 113 1.59 6.18 -13.72
CA ASP A 113 0.85 6.10 -12.46
C ASP A 113 1.65 5.41 -11.36
N GLN A 114 2.53 4.46 -11.72
CA GLN A 114 3.46 3.85 -10.78
C GLN A 114 4.48 4.84 -10.21
N VAL A 115 4.89 5.85 -10.97
CA VAL A 115 5.73 6.92 -10.42
C VAL A 115 5.02 7.62 -9.26
N ASN A 116 3.71 7.84 -9.33
CA ASN A 116 2.93 8.41 -8.23
C ASN A 116 2.76 7.42 -7.06
N ILE A 117 2.62 6.12 -7.34
CA ILE A 117 2.60 5.05 -6.32
C ILE A 117 3.91 5.01 -5.52
N ARG A 118 5.07 5.28 -6.16
CA ARG A 118 6.38 5.33 -5.48
C ARG A 118 6.47 6.40 -4.40
N PHE A 119 5.68 7.47 -4.51
CA PHE A 119 5.61 8.53 -3.50
C PHE A 119 4.53 8.30 -2.45
N LYS A 120 3.83 7.16 -2.52
CA LYS A 120 2.96 6.64 -1.44
C LYS A 120 1.84 7.62 -1.04
N VAL A 121 1.48 8.55 -1.92
CA VAL A 121 0.49 9.62 -1.67
C VAL A 121 -0.94 9.07 -1.62
N ASP A 122 -1.21 8.01 -2.39
CA ASP A 122 -2.51 7.34 -2.47
C ASP A 122 -2.69 6.24 -1.43
N GLU A 123 -1.67 5.99 -0.60
CA GLU A 123 -1.73 4.95 0.43
C GLU A 123 -2.58 5.43 1.62
N PRO A 124 -3.63 4.71 2.04
CA PRO A 124 -4.49 5.16 3.14
C PRO A 124 -3.70 5.40 4.42
N LEU A 125 -3.99 6.51 5.10
CA LEU A 125 -3.36 6.85 6.37
C LEU A 125 -3.87 5.90 7.46
N ALA A 126 -3.03 4.98 7.94
CA ALA A 126 -3.43 4.10 9.04
C ALA A 126 -3.21 4.78 10.39
N VAL A 127 -4.30 5.34 10.90
CA VAL A 127 -4.32 6.04 12.18
C VAL A 127 -5.36 5.47 13.14
N SER A 128 -5.00 5.45 14.42
CA SER A 128 -5.91 5.25 15.54
C SER A 128 -6.04 6.58 16.29
N ILE A 129 -7.26 7.01 16.65
CA ILE A 129 -7.49 8.28 17.34
C ILE A 129 -7.92 8.01 18.78
N PHE A 130 -7.19 8.61 19.72
CA PHE A 130 -7.55 8.56 21.14
C PHE A 130 -8.71 9.53 21.41
N THR A 131 -9.77 9.05 22.04
CA THR A 131 -10.96 9.85 22.34
C THR A 131 -11.25 9.79 23.84
N PRO A 132 -10.79 10.77 24.65
CA PRO A 132 -11.11 10.79 26.07
C PRO A 132 -12.60 11.05 26.25
N ASN A 133 -13.32 10.07 26.82
CA ASN A 133 -14.73 10.08 27.23
C ASN A 133 -15.56 11.28 26.74
N SER A 134 -16.15 11.19 25.54
CA SER A 134 -17.29 12.04 25.21
C SER A 134 -18.44 11.67 26.13
N ALA A 135 -19.00 12.64 26.85
CA ALA A 135 -20.06 12.45 27.84
C ALA A 135 -21.41 11.96 27.25
N LEU A 136 -21.45 11.45 26.02
CA LEU A 136 -22.68 11.05 25.33
C LEU A 136 -22.71 9.63 24.75
N ASP A 137 -21.61 8.87 24.73
CA ASP A 137 -21.63 7.52 24.15
C ASP A 137 -21.39 6.44 25.21
N LYS A 138 -22.39 5.59 25.41
CA LYS A 138 -22.29 4.37 26.24
C LYS A 138 -21.46 3.26 25.57
N SER A 139 -20.65 3.57 24.55
CA SER A 139 -19.74 2.66 23.85
C SER A 139 -18.31 3.23 23.70
N THR A 140 -17.84 4.00 24.70
CA THR A 140 -16.47 4.57 24.80
C THR A 140 -15.34 3.53 24.83
N THR A 141 -15.67 2.24 24.86
CA THR A 141 -14.72 1.13 24.89
C THR A 141 -14.05 0.87 23.54
N GLU A 142 -14.72 1.00 22.40
CA GLU A 142 -14.18 0.46 21.13
C GLU A 142 -13.03 1.27 20.50
N LEU A 143 -13.11 2.61 20.47
CA LEU A 143 -12.10 3.46 19.84
C LEU A 143 -10.82 3.60 20.67
N ASN A 144 -10.98 3.76 21.99
CA ASN A 144 -9.85 3.71 22.91
C ASN A 144 -9.26 2.30 22.99
N SER A 145 -10.08 1.26 22.88
CA SER A 145 -9.60 -0.13 22.72
C SER A 145 -8.77 -0.27 21.45
N LYS A 146 -9.20 0.24 20.29
CA LYS A 146 -8.40 0.17 19.05
C LYS A 146 -7.03 0.85 19.16
N PHE A 147 -6.96 2.01 19.83
CA PHE A 147 -5.70 2.73 20.07
C PHE A 147 -4.76 1.95 21.02
N ILE A 148 -5.28 1.48 22.16
CA ILE A 148 -4.47 0.74 23.14
C ILE A 148 -4.10 -0.64 22.59
N HIS A 149 -5.01 -1.31 21.89
CA HIS A 149 -4.77 -2.59 21.24
C HIS A 149 -3.68 -2.49 20.18
N SER A 150 -3.68 -1.46 19.31
CA SER A 150 -2.61 -1.31 18.32
C SER A 150 -1.24 -1.14 18.96
N GLU A 151 -1.12 -0.25 19.94
CA GLU A 151 0.18 0.00 20.61
C GLU A 151 0.66 -1.23 21.39
N VAL A 152 -0.21 -1.84 22.21
CA VAL A 152 0.17 -2.99 23.05
C VAL A 152 0.42 -4.24 22.20
N SER A 153 -0.43 -4.54 21.22
CA SER A 153 -0.27 -5.76 20.41
C SER A 153 1.00 -5.71 19.56
N ILE A 154 1.31 -4.57 18.94
CA ILE A 154 2.56 -4.42 18.18
C ILE A 154 3.76 -4.52 19.13
N ASP A 155 3.75 -3.82 20.27
CA ASP A 155 4.84 -3.88 21.26
C ASP A 155 5.07 -5.31 21.78
N VAL A 156 4.01 -6.06 22.08
CA VAL A 156 4.11 -7.46 22.50
C VAL A 156 4.72 -8.32 21.40
N LEU A 157 4.21 -8.24 20.17
CA LEU A 157 4.74 -9.01 19.03
C LEU A 157 6.22 -8.70 18.79
N LEU A 158 6.60 -7.44 18.92
CA LEU A 158 7.98 -7.00 18.75
C LEU A 158 8.89 -7.34 19.93
N ARG A 159 8.37 -7.68 21.12
CA ARG A 159 9.17 -8.19 22.26
C ARG A 159 9.36 -9.70 22.25
N MET A 160 8.51 -10.45 21.54
CA MET A 160 8.66 -11.89 21.39
C MET A 160 9.98 -12.23 20.70
N LYS A 161 10.72 -13.26 21.16
CA LYS A 161 11.98 -13.65 20.51
C LYS A 161 11.69 -14.03 19.05
N SER A 162 12.45 -13.48 18.11
CA SER A 162 12.40 -13.93 16.72
C SER A 162 12.95 -15.36 16.63
N ASN A 163 12.31 -16.17 15.81
CA ASN A 163 12.74 -17.50 15.47
C ASN A 163 13.63 -17.38 14.21
N PRO A 164 14.81 -18.02 14.16
CA PRO A 164 15.61 -18.12 12.94
C PRO A 164 14.83 -18.53 11.68
N THR A 165 13.68 -19.22 11.81
CA THR A 165 12.85 -19.63 10.67
C THR A 165 11.98 -18.51 10.08
N ASP A 166 11.76 -17.39 10.78
CA ASP A 166 10.79 -16.36 10.35
C ASP A 166 11.08 -15.79 8.97
N LYS A 167 12.37 -15.57 8.68
CA LYS A 167 12.83 -15.12 7.37
C LYS A 167 12.48 -16.15 6.29
N ASN A 168 12.68 -17.43 6.56
CA ASN A 168 12.40 -18.50 5.60
C ASN A 168 10.89 -18.63 5.36
N ASP A 169 10.09 -18.57 6.43
CA ASP A 169 8.63 -18.63 6.34
C ASP A 169 8.07 -17.43 5.52
N LEU A 170 8.62 -16.23 5.73
CA LEU A 170 8.29 -15.05 4.92
C LEU A 170 8.69 -15.22 3.45
N ILE A 171 9.89 -15.75 3.19
CA ILE A 171 10.39 -16.02 1.84
C ILE A 171 9.49 -17.01 1.12
N ASP A 172 9.11 -18.11 1.76
CA ASP A 172 8.28 -19.16 1.15
C ASP A 172 6.89 -18.63 0.82
N LEU A 173 6.29 -17.84 1.73
CA LEU A 173 5.04 -17.13 1.47
C LEU A 173 5.17 -16.18 0.27
N CYS A 174 6.28 -15.46 0.15
CA CYS A 174 6.51 -14.56 -0.97
C CYS A 174 6.74 -15.32 -2.29
N LYS A 175 7.46 -16.45 -2.28
CA LYS A 175 7.69 -17.30 -3.46
C LYS A 175 6.38 -17.82 -4.03
N GLU A 176 5.48 -18.30 -3.17
CA GLU A 176 4.15 -18.76 -3.61
C GLU A 176 3.31 -17.58 -4.13
N LYS A 177 3.30 -16.45 -3.41
CA LYS A 177 2.54 -15.26 -3.79
C LYS A 177 2.96 -14.71 -5.16
N TYR A 178 4.26 -14.69 -5.45
CA TYR A 178 4.83 -14.09 -6.67
C TYR A 178 5.18 -15.12 -7.74
N LYS A 179 4.67 -16.36 -7.67
CA LYS A 179 5.03 -17.44 -8.61
C LYS A 179 4.94 -17.07 -10.11
N ASP A 180 4.01 -16.18 -10.46
CA ASP A 180 3.79 -15.70 -11.83
C ASP A 180 4.40 -14.29 -12.10
N ASN A 181 5.29 -13.81 -11.24
CA ASN A 181 5.95 -12.52 -11.34
C ASN A 181 7.48 -12.69 -11.20
N GLU A 182 8.15 -12.94 -12.32
CA GLU A 182 9.60 -13.16 -12.38
C GLU A 182 10.43 -12.01 -11.78
N LYS A 183 9.96 -10.77 -11.92
CA LYS A 183 10.65 -9.58 -11.39
C LYS A 183 10.64 -9.59 -9.86
N GLU A 184 9.49 -9.83 -9.25
CA GLU A 184 9.38 -9.93 -7.80
C GLU A 184 10.10 -11.17 -7.27
N LEU A 185 10.02 -12.31 -7.95
CA LEU A 185 10.78 -13.50 -7.58
C LEU A 185 12.29 -13.28 -7.60
N ALA A 186 12.80 -12.48 -8.55
CA ALA A 186 14.22 -12.10 -8.57
C ALA A 186 14.59 -11.28 -7.32
N ILE A 187 13.74 -10.33 -6.91
CA ILE A 187 13.94 -9.54 -5.68
C ILE A 187 13.85 -10.42 -4.43
N VAL A 188 12.91 -11.38 -4.39
CA VAL A 188 12.79 -12.34 -3.28
C VAL A 188 14.06 -13.19 -3.15
N LYS A 189 14.60 -13.71 -4.27
CA LYS A 189 15.86 -14.46 -4.28
C LYS A 189 17.05 -13.61 -3.82
N GLU A 190 17.10 -12.36 -4.26
CA GLU A 190 18.14 -11.40 -3.83
C GLU A 190 18.05 -11.14 -2.32
N PHE A 191 16.86 -10.93 -1.78
CA PHE A 191 16.64 -10.75 -0.34
C PHE A 191 17.01 -12.01 0.44
N GLU A 192 16.64 -13.20 -0.04
CA GLU A 192 17.00 -14.48 0.56
C GLU A 192 18.53 -14.61 0.74
N GLN A 193 19.28 -14.29 -0.31
CA GLN A 193 20.74 -14.46 -0.37
C GLN A 193 21.53 -13.35 0.32
N ASN A 194 21.09 -12.10 0.18
CA ASN A 194 21.91 -10.93 0.50
C ASN A 194 21.43 -10.13 1.71
N TYR A 195 20.26 -10.44 2.28
CA TYR A 195 19.74 -9.66 3.42
C TYR A 195 20.66 -9.76 4.64
N SER A 196 20.99 -8.60 5.20
CA SER A 196 21.63 -8.44 6.50
C SER A 196 20.91 -7.38 7.35
N PRO A 197 20.92 -7.52 8.70
CA PRO A 197 20.25 -6.58 9.61
C PRO A 197 20.66 -5.11 9.46
N ASN A 198 21.88 -4.82 9.00
CA ASN A 198 22.39 -3.45 8.76
C ASN A 198 21.93 -2.85 7.40
N GLN A 199 21.16 -3.59 6.60
CA GLN A 199 20.60 -3.14 5.32
C GLN A 199 19.06 -3.06 5.34
N ALA A 200 18.41 -3.35 6.47
CA ALA A 200 16.97 -3.25 6.63
C ALA A 200 16.34 -1.92 6.14
N LEU A 201 16.91 -0.74 6.44
CA LEU A 201 16.39 0.53 5.91
C LEU A 201 16.49 0.64 4.38
N TRP A 202 17.58 0.12 3.80
CA TRP A 202 17.75 0.09 2.35
C TRP A 202 16.69 -0.81 1.69
N TRP A 203 16.46 -1.99 2.26
CA TRP A 203 15.44 -2.93 1.81
C TRP A 203 14.02 -2.38 1.98
N TYR A 204 13.77 -1.66 3.08
CA TYR A 204 12.47 -1.04 3.35
C TYR A 204 12.18 0.13 2.39
N THR A 205 13.20 0.90 2.00
CA THR A 205 13.03 2.05 1.09
C THR A 205 13.10 1.68 -0.39
N ARG A 206 13.62 0.48 -0.72
CA ARG A 206 13.62 -0.05 -2.09
C ARG A 206 12.20 -0.41 -2.53
N ASP A 207 11.90 -0.11 -3.80
CA ASP A 207 10.68 -0.59 -4.47
C ASP A 207 10.71 -2.14 -4.52
N SER A 208 10.07 -2.77 -3.55
CA SER A 208 10.08 -4.21 -3.31
C SER A 208 8.85 -4.65 -2.51
N PHE A 209 8.63 -5.96 -2.46
CA PHE A 209 7.57 -6.56 -1.65
C PHE A 209 7.62 -6.19 -0.16
N LEU A 210 8.81 -5.93 0.40
CA LEU A 210 8.99 -5.71 1.85
C LEU A 210 8.21 -4.49 2.34
N TYR A 211 8.40 -3.34 1.70
CA TYR A 211 7.67 -2.12 2.02
C TYR A 211 6.15 -2.35 1.94
N ARG A 212 5.69 -2.92 0.82
CA ARG A 212 4.26 -3.01 0.51
C ARG A 212 3.55 -3.96 1.48
N LEU A 213 4.12 -5.15 1.67
CA LEU A 213 3.55 -6.18 2.55
C LEU A 213 3.61 -5.75 4.02
N LEU A 214 4.73 -5.19 4.48
CA LEU A 214 4.87 -4.75 5.87
C LEU A 214 3.88 -3.63 6.20
N ASN A 215 3.87 -2.55 5.41
CA ASN A 215 2.98 -1.43 5.69
C ASN A 215 1.52 -1.87 5.61
N LYS A 216 1.12 -2.71 4.65
CA LYS A 216 -0.26 -3.23 4.62
C LYS A 216 -0.58 -4.09 5.84
N ALA A 217 0.31 -5.00 6.24
CA ALA A 217 0.12 -5.85 7.41
C ALA A 217 -0.11 -4.99 8.67
N LEU A 218 0.69 -3.94 8.85
CA LEU A 218 0.53 -2.96 9.92
C LEU A 218 -0.82 -2.21 9.83
N ARG A 219 -1.21 -1.74 8.64
CA ARG A 219 -2.49 -1.03 8.42
C ARG A 219 -3.71 -1.87 8.76
N VAL A 220 -3.72 -3.15 8.35
CA VAL A 220 -4.85 -4.06 8.55
C VAL A 220 -4.73 -4.87 9.85
N GLN A 221 -3.69 -4.60 10.65
CA GLN A 221 -3.37 -5.35 11.87
C GLN A 221 -3.35 -6.87 11.65
N ASN A 222 -2.75 -7.31 10.53
CA ASN A 222 -2.59 -8.73 10.27
C ASN A 222 -1.48 -9.29 11.18
N THR A 223 -1.88 -9.86 12.31
CA THR A 223 -0.97 -10.38 13.35
C THR A 223 0.02 -11.41 12.81
N ASP A 224 -0.42 -12.34 11.97
CA ASP A 224 0.45 -13.40 11.43
C ASP A 224 1.55 -12.85 10.54
N MET A 225 1.21 -11.90 9.65
CA MET A 225 2.18 -11.22 8.80
C MET A 225 3.11 -10.32 9.61
N ILE A 226 2.58 -9.55 10.57
CA ILE A 226 3.41 -8.73 11.47
C ILE A 226 4.39 -9.62 12.26
N PHE A 227 3.92 -10.79 12.70
CA PHE A 227 4.76 -11.77 13.36
C PHE A 227 5.89 -12.24 12.43
N LEU A 228 5.61 -12.63 11.19
CA LEU A 228 6.67 -12.97 10.21
C LEU A 228 7.64 -11.81 9.95
N PHE A 229 7.15 -10.58 9.92
CA PHE A 229 7.97 -9.38 9.75
C PHE A 229 8.72 -8.93 11.01
N ARG A 230 8.53 -9.56 12.18
CA ARG A 230 9.07 -9.04 13.45
C ARG A 230 10.59 -8.89 13.46
N PHE A 231 11.32 -9.78 12.78
CA PHE A 231 12.78 -9.66 12.65
C PHE A 231 13.15 -8.40 11.86
N PHE A 232 12.46 -8.15 10.74
CA PHE A 232 12.71 -7.03 9.85
C PHE A 232 12.33 -5.69 10.50
N ILE A 233 11.21 -5.65 11.23
CA ILE A 233 10.79 -4.46 12.00
C ILE A 233 11.85 -4.11 13.06
N ARG A 234 12.35 -5.10 13.81
CA ARG A 234 13.42 -4.88 14.80
C ARG A 234 14.70 -4.36 14.17
N ASP A 235 15.09 -4.92 13.03
CA ASP A 235 16.28 -4.48 12.31
C ASP A 235 16.13 -3.03 11.78
N ILE A 236 14.92 -2.64 11.34
CA ILE A 236 14.58 -1.25 11.00
C ILE A 236 14.70 -0.36 12.23
N GLU A 237 14.06 -0.71 13.35
CA GLU A 237 14.10 0.08 14.59
C GLU A 237 15.53 0.27 15.09
N GLN A 238 16.35 -0.79 15.07
CA GLN A 238 17.75 -0.72 15.46
C GLN A 238 18.54 0.24 14.57
N GLN A 239 18.33 0.21 13.26
CA GLN A 239 18.97 1.17 12.36
C GLN A 239 18.46 2.59 12.53
N LEU A 240 17.17 2.80 12.82
CA LEU A 240 16.65 4.13 13.12
C LEU A 240 17.27 4.69 14.40
N GLU A 241 17.45 3.86 15.43
CA GLU A 241 18.09 4.26 16.68
C GLU A 241 19.57 4.65 16.45
N GLN A 242 20.29 3.89 15.62
CA GLN A 242 21.69 4.20 15.25
C GLN A 242 21.82 5.54 14.51
N HIS A 243 20.83 5.93 13.72
CA HIS A 243 20.85 7.12 12.87
C HIS A 243 19.86 8.19 13.33
N LYS A 244 19.44 8.14 14.60
CA LYS A 244 18.38 9.01 15.11
C LYS A 244 18.75 10.48 14.99
N CYS A 245 17.76 11.30 14.65
CA CYS A 245 17.90 12.74 14.68
C CYS A 245 18.22 13.20 16.10
N LEU A 246 19.18 14.13 16.23
CA LEU A 246 19.59 14.69 17.52
C LEU A 246 18.96 16.06 17.79
N THR A 247 18.35 16.67 16.77
CA THR A 247 17.73 17.99 16.85
C THR A 247 16.29 17.94 16.37
N PRO A 248 15.42 18.84 16.86
CA PRO A 248 14.06 18.96 16.37
C PRO A 248 14.03 19.22 14.86
N ILE A 249 13.05 18.63 14.19
CA ILE A 249 12.88 18.74 12.75
C ILE A 249 11.40 18.87 12.40
N ARG A 250 11.11 19.72 11.41
CA ARG A 250 9.81 19.80 10.77
C ARG A 250 9.84 19.02 9.47
N VAL A 251 8.88 18.12 9.30
CA VAL A 251 8.75 17.28 8.12
C VAL A 251 7.34 17.35 7.53
N TYR A 252 7.23 16.98 6.27
CA TYR A 252 6.05 17.17 5.44
C TYR A 252 5.68 15.87 4.72
N ARG A 253 4.39 15.54 4.69
CA ARG A 253 3.87 14.41 3.93
C ARG A 253 2.65 14.84 3.13
N GLY A 254 2.68 14.63 1.82
CA GLY A 254 1.50 14.72 0.98
C GLY A 254 0.64 13.46 1.15
N GLN A 255 -0.66 13.64 1.33
CA GLN A 255 -1.62 12.56 1.53
C GLN A 255 -2.90 12.85 0.73
N LEU A 256 -3.32 11.92 -0.12
CA LEU A 256 -4.68 11.91 -0.63
C LEU A 256 -5.57 11.27 0.42
N MET A 257 -6.71 11.89 0.72
CA MET A 257 -7.59 11.49 1.82
C MET A 257 -9.03 11.56 1.38
N SER A 258 -9.86 10.58 1.77
CA SER A 258 -11.29 10.66 1.51
C SER A 258 -11.93 11.79 2.32
N ASN A 259 -13.07 12.28 1.86
CA ASN A 259 -13.83 13.30 2.60
C ASN A 259 -14.18 12.84 4.04
N GLU A 260 -14.46 11.55 4.24
CA GLU A 260 -14.75 10.95 5.54
C GLU A 260 -13.51 10.89 6.44
N GLU A 261 -12.37 10.42 5.90
CA GLU A 261 -11.10 10.38 6.63
C GLU A 261 -10.69 11.79 7.08
N LEU A 262 -10.84 12.78 6.19
CA LEU A 262 -10.54 14.17 6.50
C LEU A 262 -11.48 14.73 7.58
N LYS A 263 -12.77 14.37 7.52
CA LYS A 263 -13.73 14.76 8.56
C LYS A 263 -13.33 14.20 9.92
N VAL A 264 -12.95 12.91 9.98
CA VAL A 264 -12.49 12.26 11.21
C VAL A 264 -11.27 13.00 11.80
N LEU A 265 -10.32 13.42 10.97
CA LEU A 265 -9.17 14.21 11.44
C LEU A 265 -9.57 15.60 11.95
N LYS A 266 -10.48 16.30 11.25
CA LYS A 266 -11.01 17.61 11.68
C LYS A 266 -11.74 17.52 13.01
N ASP A 267 -12.53 16.47 13.21
CA ASP A 267 -13.27 16.22 14.45
C ASP A 267 -12.34 15.81 15.61
N SER A 268 -11.06 15.56 15.32
CA SER A 268 -10.04 15.09 16.28
C SER A 268 -9.00 16.14 16.63
N ILE A 269 -9.24 17.42 16.30
CA ILE A 269 -8.37 18.53 16.68
C ILE A 269 -8.20 18.57 18.20
N GLY A 270 -6.95 18.69 18.66
CA GLY A 270 -6.60 18.67 20.09
C GLY A 270 -6.53 17.28 20.71
N ARG A 271 -6.69 16.19 19.94
CA ARG A 271 -6.58 14.81 20.40
C ARG A 271 -5.25 14.15 20.00
N PHE A 272 -4.94 13.02 20.62
CA PHE A 272 -3.80 12.18 20.23
C PHE A 272 -4.16 11.25 19.08
N ILE A 273 -3.23 11.12 18.14
CA ILE A 273 -3.33 10.23 16.98
C ILE A 273 -2.13 9.28 17.05
N SER A 274 -2.38 7.98 17.03
CA SER A 274 -1.35 6.97 16.81
C SER A 274 -1.28 6.65 15.32
N MET A 275 -0.06 6.57 14.81
CA MET A 275 0.25 6.15 13.45
C MET A 275 0.58 4.66 13.52
N ASN A 276 -0.27 3.83 12.93
CA ASN A 276 -0.15 2.36 13.00
C ASN A 276 0.76 1.79 11.91
N SER A 277 1.65 2.60 11.34
CA SER A 277 2.57 2.23 10.27
C SER A 277 3.73 3.20 10.26
N PHE A 278 4.87 2.77 9.71
CA PHE A 278 5.99 3.66 9.46
C PHE A 278 5.60 4.81 8.53
N LEU A 279 6.02 6.02 8.88
CA LEU A 279 5.77 7.23 8.09
C LEU A 279 6.97 7.62 7.22
N SER A 280 6.83 7.62 5.89
CA SER A 280 7.80 8.29 5.02
C SER A 280 7.43 9.78 4.88
N THR A 281 8.34 10.69 5.22
CA THR A 281 8.11 12.16 5.23
C THR A 281 9.31 12.96 4.71
N SER A 282 9.05 14.04 3.97
CA SER A 282 10.08 14.90 3.38
C SER A 282 10.44 16.09 4.27
N ILE A 283 11.72 16.43 4.32
CA ILE A 283 12.20 17.68 4.94
C ILE A 283 11.84 18.89 4.06
N GLU A 284 11.71 18.67 2.75
CA GLU A 284 11.44 19.72 1.77
C GLU A 284 9.93 19.80 1.49
N ARG A 285 9.30 20.88 1.97
CA ARG A 285 7.88 21.14 1.75
C ARG A 285 7.48 21.10 0.27
N GLU A 286 8.29 21.72 -0.59
CA GLU A 286 8.00 21.80 -2.02
C GLU A 286 8.08 20.43 -2.70
N GLN A 287 8.96 19.55 -2.23
CA GLN A 287 9.02 18.18 -2.70
C GLN A 287 7.74 17.42 -2.34
N ALA A 288 7.27 17.52 -1.09
CA ALA A 288 6.02 16.89 -0.66
C ALA A 288 4.80 17.42 -1.45
N LEU A 289 4.76 18.73 -1.74
CA LEU A 289 3.69 19.34 -2.54
C LEU A 289 3.74 18.96 -4.01
N ARG A 290 4.93 18.87 -4.61
CA ARG A 290 5.08 18.44 -6.01
C ARG A 290 4.47 17.06 -6.22
N PHE A 291 4.74 16.12 -5.32
CA PHE A 291 4.16 14.77 -5.40
C PHE A 291 2.66 14.76 -5.15
N LEU A 292 2.20 15.49 -4.11
CA LEU A 292 0.77 15.62 -3.85
C LEU A 292 0.01 16.21 -5.05
N ASN A 293 0.65 17.14 -5.77
CA ASN A 293 0.03 17.82 -6.88
C ASN A 293 0.02 17.05 -8.20
N ALA A 294 0.88 16.04 -8.34
CA ALA A 294 0.96 15.17 -9.50
C ALA A 294 -0.16 14.10 -9.54
N THR A 295 -0.85 13.86 -8.42
CA THR A 295 -1.89 12.83 -8.30
C THR A 295 -3.25 13.29 -8.82
N ASN A 296 -3.91 12.52 -9.69
CA ASN A 296 -5.29 12.81 -10.09
C ASN A 296 -6.27 12.63 -8.92
N ILE A 297 -7.09 13.64 -8.64
CA ILE A 297 -8.11 13.62 -7.59
C ILE A 297 -9.43 13.07 -8.16
N SER A 298 -10.12 12.22 -7.40
CA SER A 298 -11.55 11.95 -7.58
C SER A 298 -12.39 12.95 -6.80
N ASP A 299 -13.63 13.20 -7.20
CA ASP A 299 -14.54 14.13 -6.51
C ASP A 299 -14.70 13.86 -4.99
N ASP A 300 -14.53 12.60 -4.56
CA ASP A 300 -14.64 12.19 -3.15
C ASP A 300 -13.33 12.26 -2.33
N SER A 301 -12.27 12.85 -2.89
CA SER A 301 -10.94 12.91 -2.26
C SER A 301 -10.39 14.33 -2.16
N GLN A 302 -9.55 14.57 -1.16
CA GLN A 302 -8.88 15.85 -0.91
C GLN A 302 -7.37 15.67 -0.81
N ARG A 303 -6.63 16.66 -1.33
CA ARG A 303 -5.18 16.75 -1.14
C ARG A 303 -4.87 17.39 0.20
N VAL A 304 -4.21 16.64 1.08
CA VAL A 304 -3.85 17.09 2.42
C VAL A 304 -2.33 17.10 2.54
N LEU A 305 -1.76 18.23 2.96
CA LEU A 305 -0.37 18.32 3.36
C LEU A 305 -0.28 18.20 4.89
N ILE A 306 0.27 17.10 5.38
CA ILE A 306 0.52 16.88 6.80
C ILE A 306 1.87 17.52 7.14
N THR A 307 1.91 18.33 8.20
CA THR A 307 3.14 18.89 8.77
C THR A 307 3.34 18.29 10.15
N ILE A 308 4.53 17.76 10.42
CA ILE A 308 4.87 17.09 11.67
C ILE A 308 6.09 17.77 12.26
N ASP A 309 5.95 18.26 13.49
CA ASP A 309 7.07 18.75 14.31
C ASP A 309 7.55 17.60 15.19
N ALA A 310 8.73 17.07 14.89
CA ALA A 310 9.33 15.95 15.61
C ALA A 310 10.50 16.45 16.46
N ASP A 311 10.44 16.23 17.77
CA ASP A 311 11.49 16.61 18.72
C ASP A 311 12.09 15.34 19.35
N PRO A 312 13.39 15.04 19.08
CA PRO A 312 14.01 13.83 19.60
C PRO A 312 14.39 13.93 21.09
N ARG A 313 14.22 15.11 21.69
CA ARG A 313 14.62 15.40 23.08
C ARG A 313 13.50 15.11 24.08
N LEU A 314 12.29 14.82 23.60
CA LEU A 314 11.16 14.46 24.47
C LEU A 314 11.30 12.99 24.91
N ASP A 315 10.88 12.69 26.14
CA ASP A 315 10.93 11.33 26.70
C ASP A 315 9.92 10.41 26.00
N GLY A 316 10.28 9.12 25.88
CA GLY A 316 9.40 8.09 25.30
C GLY A 316 9.19 8.21 23.78
N VAL A 317 9.99 9.04 23.11
CA VAL A 317 9.95 9.24 21.67
C VAL A 317 10.54 8.04 20.93
N LYS A 318 9.72 7.33 20.14
CA LYS A 318 10.20 6.36 19.13
C LYS A 318 11.24 7.03 18.21
N PRO A 319 12.34 6.35 17.84
CA PRO A 319 13.40 6.95 17.04
C PRO A 319 12.91 7.35 15.65
N PHE A 320 13.49 8.41 15.12
CA PHE A 320 13.29 8.83 13.75
C PHE A 320 14.60 9.35 13.17
N ALA A 321 14.84 9.11 11.89
CA ALA A 321 16.13 9.34 11.24
C ALA A 321 15.97 9.94 9.84
N ASN A 322 16.94 10.75 9.41
CA ASN A 322 17.06 11.16 8.02
C ASN A 322 17.78 10.05 7.23
N ILE A 323 17.03 9.28 6.44
CA ILE A 323 17.58 8.09 5.76
C ILE A 323 18.09 8.37 4.34
N THR A 324 18.39 9.62 3.99
CA THR A 324 18.82 10.01 2.62
C THR A 324 20.02 9.22 2.11
N ASN A 325 20.98 8.91 2.98
CA ASN A 325 22.19 8.17 2.59
C ASN A 325 22.01 6.64 2.55
N TYR A 326 20.85 6.13 2.96
CA TYR A 326 20.56 4.68 3.07
C TYR A 326 19.56 4.22 2.01
N ARG A 327 19.27 5.07 1.01
CA ARG A 327 18.33 4.79 -0.07
C ARG A 327 18.93 3.87 -1.13
N SER A 328 18.09 3.02 -1.72
CA SER A 328 18.35 2.55 -3.09
C SER A 328 18.28 3.74 -4.06
N SER A 329 19.09 3.73 -5.12
CA SER A 329 19.20 4.82 -6.11
C SER A 329 17.88 5.22 -6.80
N MET A 330 16.79 4.48 -6.56
CA MET A 330 15.47 4.69 -7.14
C MET A 330 14.44 5.35 -6.18
N ALA A 331 14.81 5.66 -4.93
CA ALA A 331 13.91 6.30 -3.96
C ALA A 331 14.14 7.83 -3.91
N HIS A 332 13.22 8.62 -4.50
CA HIS A 332 13.35 10.07 -4.65
C HIS A 332 12.58 10.91 -3.60
N ALA A 333 12.29 10.38 -2.41
CA ALA A 333 11.64 11.16 -1.36
C ALA A 333 12.55 11.26 -0.16
N ASN A 334 12.78 12.48 0.35
CA ASN A 334 13.26 12.63 1.72
C ASN A 334 12.31 11.86 2.64
N GLU A 335 12.82 10.91 3.42
CA GLU A 335 12.01 10.04 4.29
C GLU A 335 12.54 10.17 5.72
N THR A 336 11.74 10.72 6.63
CA THR A 336 11.95 10.60 8.08
C THR A 336 10.95 9.59 8.60
N MET A 337 11.43 8.38 8.87
CA MET A 337 10.65 7.24 9.37
C MET A 337 10.37 7.37 10.86
N ARG A 338 9.11 7.12 11.23
CA ARG A 338 8.67 6.89 12.61
C ARG A 338 7.50 5.94 12.61
#